data_AF-A0A8C0JLR4-F1
#
_entry.id   AF-A0A8C0JLR4-F1
#
_cell.length_a   1.000
_cell.length_b   1.000
_cell.length_c   1.000
_cell.angle_alpha   90.00
_cell.angle_beta   90.00
_cell.angle_gamma   90.00
#
_symmetry.space_group_name_H-M   'P 1'
#
loop_
_entity.id
_entity.type
_entity.pdbx_description
1 polymer ?
#
loop_
_entity_poly.entity_id
_entity_poly.type
_entity_poly.pdbx_seq_one_letter_code
_entity_poly.pdbx_strand_id
1 'polypeptide(L)'
;MAVDFGDHASGFRHAEVVRFINNEVLLNGGGPEFYAALRSRPWSEVEDRLRGVLADPRVPRAHQRACAWSALALGVRGAARQREQQGRRIRRLQEQMEERETAAWALASELQRMREAREDVATQLRFTRITLQQALMECDVLRGRLLQQAPCREPDAGLDPGSPGSHPRPKAALNRSAPLGCPSFPASHRSEGKFSHSLFEGLSSSSELPKKGRGRSFYGIFGPL
;
A
#
# COMPACT_ATOMS: atom_id res chain seq x y z
N MET A 1 -46.62 -14.17 -1.86
CA MET A 1 -46.20 -13.72 -0.52
C MET A 1 -45.44 -12.42 -0.65
N ALA A 2 -45.57 -11.50 0.31
CA ALA A 2 -44.81 -10.25 0.32
C ALA A 2 -43.35 -10.46 0.69
N VAL A 3 -43.02 -11.40 1.58
CA VAL A 3 -41.64 -11.77 1.91
C VAL A 3 -41.46 -13.25 1.64
N ASP A 4 -40.39 -13.59 0.94
CA ASP A 4 -40.01 -14.98 0.69
C ASP A 4 -39.30 -15.55 1.92
N PHE A 5 -39.78 -16.70 2.41
CA PHE A 5 -39.15 -17.41 3.53
C PHE A 5 -37.76 -17.95 3.18
N GLY A 6 -37.48 -18.17 1.88
CA GLY A 6 -36.16 -18.55 1.40
C GLY A 6 -35.18 -17.38 1.22
N ASP A 7 -35.63 -16.12 1.35
CA ASP A 7 -34.76 -14.96 1.19
C ASP A 7 -33.91 -14.75 2.45
N HIS A 8 -32.71 -15.34 2.46
CA HIS A 8 -31.71 -15.14 3.50
C HIS A 8 -31.25 -13.68 3.62
N ALA A 9 -31.48 -12.86 2.59
CA ALA A 9 -31.19 -11.43 2.60
C ALA A 9 -32.42 -10.58 3.02
N SER A 10 -33.54 -11.19 3.43
CA SER A 10 -34.74 -10.48 3.88
C SER A 10 -34.52 -9.63 5.14
N GLY A 11 -33.48 -9.94 5.93
CA GLY A 11 -33.14 -9.24 7.16
C GLY A 11 -33.96 -9.66 8.39
N PHE A 12 -34.99 -10.49 8.20
CA PHE A 12 -35.78 -11.05 9.30
C PHE A 12 -35.09 -12.29 9.88
N ARG A 13 -35.02 -12.36 11.22
CA ARG A 13 -34.40 -13.50 11.93
C ARG A 13 -35.39 -14.60 12.32
N HIS A 14 -36.67 -14.25 12.40
CA HIS A 14 -37.72 -15.11 12.95
C HIS A 14 -38.77 -15.38 11.87
N ALA A 15 -38.96 -16.66 11.53
CA ALA A 15 -39.91 -17.08 10.50
C ALA A 15 -41.36 -16.73 10.89
N GLU A 16 -41.66 -16.67 12.18
CA GLU A 16 -42.96 -16.30 12.73
C GLU A 16 -43.31 -14.85 12.36
N VAL A 17 -42.33 -13.95 12.38
CA VAL A 17 -42.51 -12.53 12.01
C VAL A 17 -42.76 -12.42 10.51
N VAL A 18 -41.99 -13.16 9.69
CA VAL A 18 -42.19 -13.22 8.24
C VAL A 18 -43.59 -13.73 7.90
N ARG A 19 -44.03 -14.79 8.58
CA ARG A 19 -45.39 -15.34 8.43
C ARG A 19 -46.46 -14.34 8.85
N PHE A 20 -46.27 -13.66 9.98
CA PHE A 20 -47.19 -12.62 10.45
C PHE A 20 -47.34 -11.48 9.45
N ILE A 21 -46.22 -10.93 8.96
CA ILE A 21 -46.23 -9.83 7.96
C ILE A 21 -46.93 -10.29 6.68
N ASN A 22 -46.60 -11.49 6.18
CA ASN A 22 -47.24 -12.02 5.00
C ASN A 22 -48.76 -12.19 5.18
N ASN A 23 -49.19 -12.68 6.34
CA ASN A 23 -50.61 -12.83 6.67
C ASN A 23 -51.30 -11.47 6.78
N GLU A 24 -50.68 -10.48 7.44
CA GLU A 24 -51.22 -9.12 7.51
C GLU A 24 -51.41 -8.52 6.12
N VAL A 25 -50.43 -8.67 5.21
CA VAL A 25 -50.58 -8.18 3.84
C VAL A 25 -51.76 -8.85 3.13
N LEU A 26 -51.87 -10.18 3.23
CA LEU A 26 -52.96 -10.94 2.59
C LEU A 26 -54.34 -10.60 3.16
N LEU A 27 -54.48 -10.56 4.50
CA LEU A 27 -55.75 -10.26 5.18
C LEU A 27 -56.26 -8.86 4.89
N ASN A 28 -55.35 -7.93 4.58
CA ASN A 28 -55.69 -6.55 4.22
C ASN A 28 -55.88 -6.37 2.69
N GLY A 29 -56.04 -7.45 1.92
CA GLY A 29 -56.27 -7.42 0.48
C GLY A 29 -55.02 -7.06 -0.35
N GLY A 30 -53.84 -7.14 0.26
CA GLY A 30 -52.57 -6.91 -0.42
C GLY A 30 -52.10 -8.13 -1.20
N GLY A 31 -51.75 -7.92 -2.47
CA GLY A 31 -51.07 -8.90 -3.30
C GLY A 31 -49.54 -8.82 -3.19
N PRO A 32 -48.81 -9.83 -3.70
CA PRO A 32 -47.34 -9.81 -3.74
C PRO A 32 -46.77 -8.68 -4.61
N GLU A 33 -47.58 -8.10 -5.50
CA GLU A 33 -47.18 -7.09 -6.48
C GLU A 33 -46.48 -5.87 -5.88
N PHE A 34 -46.96 -5.35 -4.74
CA PHE A 34 -46.35 -4.16 -4.14
C PHE A 34 -44.90 -4.41 -3.74
N TYR A 35 -44.65 -5.52 -3.04
CA TYR A 35 -43.30 -5.90 -2.66
C TYR A 35 -42.47 -6.29 -3.89
N ALA A 36 -43.01 -7.12 -4.78
CA ALA A 36 -42.30 -7.62 -5.94
C ALA A 36 -41.85 -6.49 -6.87
N ALA A 37 -42.69 -5.50 -7.12
CA ALA A 37 -42.39 -4.34 -7.97
C ALA A 37 -41.35 -3.40 -7.35
N LEU A 38 -41.29 -3.33 -6.02
CA LEU A 38 -40.44 -2.38 -5.29
C LEU A 38 -39.16 -3.01 -4.71
N ARG A 39 -39.02 -4.34 -4.71
CA ARG A 39 -37.86 -5.05 -4.13
C ARG A 39 -36.50 -4.69 -4.74
N SER A 40 -36.49 -4.21 -5.98
CA SER A 40 -35.28 -3.80 -6.70
C SER A 40 -35.09 -2.28 -6.70
N ARG A 41 -36.04 -1.52 -6.17
CA ARG A 41 -36.01 -0.06 -6.13
C ARG A 41 -35.22 0.44 -4.91
N PRO A 42 -34.58 1.62 -5.01
CA PRO A 42 -33.99 2.26 -3.85
C PRO A 42 -35.07 2.64 -2.83
N TRP A 43 -34.68 2.71 -1.55
CA TRP A 43 -35.61 3.00 -0.46
C TRP A 43 -36.38 4.32 -0.64
N SER A 44 -35.75 5.35 -1.23
CA SER A 44 -36.40 6.63 -1.52
C SER A 44 -37.63 6.47 -2.41
N GLU A 45 -37.54 5.68 -3.49
CA GLU A 45 -38.67 5.42 -4.39
C GLU A 45 -39.80 4.63 -3.69
N VAL A 46 -39.42 3.71 -2.79
CA VAL A 46 -40.39 2.95 -1.97
C VAL A 46 -41.13 3.88 -1.02
N GLU A 47 -40.41 4.78 -0.36
CA GLU A 47 -40.96 5.77 0.58
C GLU A 47 -41.88 6.77 -0.13
N ASP A 48 -41.48 7.31 -1.27
CA ASP A 48 -42.29 8.23 -2.07
C ASP A 48 -43.61 7.57 -2.53
N ARG A 49 -43.54 6.31 -2.95
CA ARG A 49 -44.73 5.55 -3.35
C ARG A 49 -45.65 5.26 -2.16
N LEU A 50 -45.08 4.92 -1.00
CA LEU A 50 -45.86 4.73 0.22
C LEU A 50 -46.55 6.04 0.63
N ARG A 51 -45.85 7.17 0.57
CA ARG A 51 -46.41 8.49 0.83
C ARG A 51 -47.60 8.79 -0.09
N GLY A 52 -47.48 8.49 -1.39
CA GLY A 52 -48.58 8.66 -2.34
C GLY A 52 -49.83 7.85 -1.97
N VAL A 53 -49.65 6.58 -1.57
CA VAL A 53 -50.75 5.70 -1.13
C VAL A 53 -51.42 6.19 0.16
N LEU A 54 -50.64 6.71 1.11
CA LEU A 54 -51.14 7.21 2.39
C LEU A 54 -51.83 8.58 2.27
N ALA A 55 -51.39 9.42 1.32
CA ALA A 55 -51.95 10.74 1.10
C ALA A 55 -53.28 10.71 0.31
N ASP A 56 -53.58 9.63 -0.41
CA ASP A 56 -54.82 9.50 -1.17
C ASP A 56 -55.98 9.00 -0.27
N PRO A 57 -56.99 9.83 0.02
CA PRO A 57 -58.15 9.43 0.83
C PRO A 57 -59.05 8.41 0.13
N ARG A 58 -58.90 8.20 -1.18
CA ARG A 58 -59.67 7.21 -1.95
C ARG A 58 -59.16 5.78 -1.73
N VAL A 59 -57.94 5.63 -1.24
CA VAL A 59 -57.36 4.30 -0.98
C VAL A 59 -57.96 3.73 0.31
N PRO A 60 -58.55 2.53 0.28
CA PRO A 60 -59.06 1.88 1.48
C PRO A 60 -57.97 1.68 2.54
N ARG A 61 -58.32 1.88 3.81
CA ARG A 61 -57.38 1.70 4.94
C ARG A 61 -56.71 0.33 4.97
N ALA A 62 -57.43 -0.72 4.56
CA ALA A 62 -56.86 -2.06 4.43
C ALA A 62 -55.68 -2.06 3.43
N HIS A 63 -55.86 -1.48 2.25
CA HIS A 63 -54.79 -1.41 1.25
C HIS A 63 -53.59 -0.59 1.74
N GLN A 64 -53.84 0.52 2.47
CA GLN A 64 -52.78 1.29 3.12
C GLN A 64 -51.97 0.44 4.13
N ARG A 65 -52.65 -0.38 4.95
CA ARG A 65 -51.98 -1.31 5.88
C ARG A 65 -51.14 -2.35 5.14
N ALA A 66 -51.68 -2.93 4.06
CA ALA A 66 -50.94 -3.88 3.24
C ALA A 66 -49.67 -3.25 2.63
N CYS A 67 -49.77 -2.02 2.11
CA CYS A 67 -48.62 -1.27 1.60
C CYS A 67 -47.60 -0.95 2.72
N ALA A 68 -48.06 -0.54 3.90
CA ALA A 68 -47.19 -0.24 5.03
C ALA A 68 -46.39 -1.47 5.50
N TRP A 69 -47.05 -2.63 5.65
CA TRP A 69 -46.36 -3.89 6.00
C TRP A 69 -45.38 -4.34 4.91
N SER A 70 -45.75 -4.18 3.64
CA SER A 70 -44.84 -4.49 2.53
C SER A 70 -43.64 -3.54 2.48
N ALA A 71 -43.84 -2.26 2.75
CA ALA A 71 -42.77 -1.27 2.84
C ALA A 71 -41.84 -1.53 4.04
N LEU A 72 -42.39 -1.91 5.20
CA LEU A 72 -41.58 -2.34 6.36
C LEU A 72 -40.65 -3.49 5.96
N ALA A 73 -41.19 -4.51 5.30
CA ALA A 73 -40.39 -5.64 4.83
C ALA A 73 -39.27 -5.23 3.87
N LEU A 74 -39.55 -4.33 2.94
CA LEU A 74 -38.56 -3.76 2.01
C LEU A 74 -37.47 -2.98 2.75
N GLY A 75 -37.83 -2.20 3.76
CA GLY A 75 -36.91 -1.40 4.55
C GLY A 75 -35.96 -2.26 5.38
N VAL A 76 -36.49 -3.29 6.05
CA VAL A 76 -35.69 -4.27 6.81
C VAL A 76 -34.69 -4.98 5.89
N ARG A 77 -35.14 -5.42 4.71
CA ARG A 77 -34.27 -6.03 3.69
C ARG A 77 -33.20 -5.06 3.18
N GLY A 78 -33.57 -3.81 2.90
CA GLY A 78 -32.64 -2.77 2.47
C GLY A 78 -31.53 -2.53 3.50
N ALA A 79 -31.92 -2.37 4.77
CA ALA A 79 -30.99 -2.19 5.88
C ALA A 79 -30.07 -3.41 6.08
N ALA A 80 -30.61 -4.63 5.98
CA ALA A 80 -29.83 -5.86 6.08
C ALA A 80 -28.78 -5.96 4.96
N ARG A 81 -29.18 -5.70 3.71
CA ARG A 81 -28.26 -5.68 2.56
C ARG A 81 -27.19 -4.61 2.69
N GLN A 82 -27.56 -3.42 3.15
CA GLN A 82 -26.58 -2.35 3.36
C GLN A 82 -25.54 -2.75 4.41
N ARG A 83 -25.95 -3.33 5.53
CA ARG A 83 -25.02 -3.84 6.56
C ARG A 83 -24.12 -4.93 6.01
N GLU A 84 -24.66 -5.87 5.24
CA GLU A 84 -23.87 -6.93 4.63
C GLU A 84 -22.83 -6.38 3.64
N GLN A 85 -23.22 -5.44 2.78
CA GLN A 85 -22.31 -4.77 1.85
C GLN A 85 -21.22 -3.99 2.58
N GLN A 86 -21.56 -3.26 3.64
CA GLN A 86 -20.59 -2.58 4.48
C GLN A 86 -19.61 -3.56 5.13
N GLY A 87 -20.11 -4.68 5.67
CA GLY A 87 -19.28 -5.74 6.23
C GLY A 87 -18.31 -6.33 5.22
N ARG A 88 -18.79 -6.64 4.01
CA ARG A 88 -17.93 -7.14 2.90
C ARG A 88 -16.87 -6.12 2.49
N ARG A 89 -17.23 -4.82 2.44
CA ARG A 89 -16.28 -3.74 2.12
C ARG A 89 -15.21 -3.62 3.21
N ILE A 90 -15.60 -3.64 4.48
CA ILE A 90 -14.67 -3.59 5.61
C ILE A 90 -13.72 -4.78 5.55
N ARG A 91 -14.23 -6.00 5.36
CA ARG A 91 -13.40 -7.20 5.25
C ARG A 91 -12.37 -7.09 4.12
N ARG A 92 -12.79 -6.67 2.93
CA ARG A 92 -11.88 -6.48 1.79
C ARG A 92 -10.78 -5.44 2.10
N LEU A 93 -11.13 -4.37 2.81
CA LEU A 93 -10.16 -3.34 3.21
C LEU A 93 -9.17 -3.87 4.25
N GLN A 94 -9.63 -4.72 5.17
CA GLN A 94 -8.78 -5.38 6.15
C GLN A 94 -7.79 -6.33 5.47
N GLU A 95 -8.26 -7.18 4.56
CA GLU A 95 -7.41 -8.08 3.76
C GLU A 95 -6.32 -7.30 3.01
N GLN A 96 -6.69 -6.19 2.34
CA GLN A 96 -5.72 -5.32 1.66
C GLN A 96 -4.72 -4.66 2.60
N MET A 97 -5.14 -4.32 3.82
CA MET A 97 -4.26 -3.74 4.82
C MET A 97 -3.24 -4.78 5.31
N GLU A 98 -3.69 -6.00 5.60
CA GLU A 98 -2.83 -7.11 6.01
C GLU A 98 -1.82 -7.48 4.92
N GLU A 99 -2.25 -7.55 3.65
CA GLU A 99 -1.35 -7.75 2.51
C GLU A 99 -0.28 -6.65 2.40
N ARG A 100 -0.67 -5.39 2.61
CA ARG A 100 0.28 -4.26 2.57
C ARG A 100 1.24 -4.29 3.74
N GLU A 101 0.75 -4.63 4.92
CA GLU A 101 1.57 -4.73 6.13
C GLU A 101 2.59 -5.87 5.98
N THR A 102 2.18 -7.04 5.51
CA THR A 102 3.08 -8.17 5.25
C THR A 102 4.13 -7.83 4.19
N ALA A 103 3.75 -7.17 3.10
CA ALA A 103 4.70 -6.68 2.11
C ALA A 103 5.69 -5.64 2.68
N ALA A 104 5.21 -4.72 3.51
CA ALA A 104 6.06 -3.73 4.17
C ALA A 104 7.07 -4.39 5.12
N TRP A 105 6.65 -5.38 5.91
CA TRP A 105 7.54 -6.16 6.77
C TRP A 105 8.59 -6.93 5.98
N ALA A 106 8.22 -7.54 4.86
CA ALA A 106 9.17 -8.23 3.98
C ALA A 106 10.22 -7.27 3.42
N LEU A 107 9.79 -6.10 2.93
CA LEU A 107 10.70 -5.08 2.41
C LEU A 107 11.62 -4.51 3.50
N ALA A 108 11.09 -4.26 4.71
CA ALA A 108 11.89 -3.80 5.84
C ALA A 108 12.97 -4.83 6.23
N SER A 109 12.60 -6.11 6.25
CA SER A 109 13.53 -7.21 6.55
C SER A 109 14.63 -7.32 5.49
N GLU A 110 14.27 -7.20 4.22
CA GLU A 110 15.24 -7.24 3.12
C GLU A 110 16.19 -6.03 3.15
N LEU A 111 15.67 -4.83 3.43
CA LEU A 111 16.49 -3.63 3.61
C LEU A 111 17.47 -3.77 4.76
N GLN A 112 17.04 -4.39 5.87
CA GLN A 112 17.89 -4.65 7.02
C GLN A 112 19.02 -5.63 6.67
N ARG A 113 18.68 -6.75 6.02
CA ARG A 113 19.66 -7.74 5.54
C ARG A 113 20.71 -7.12 4.62
N MET A 114 20.29 -6.25 3.70
CA MET A 114 21.20 -5.56 2.79
C MET A 114 22.10 -4.54 3.51
N ARG A 115 21.62 -3.90 4.58
CA ARG A 115 22.45 -3.02 5.42
C ARG A 115 23.52 -3.81 6.16
N GLU A 116 23.15 -4.92 6.78
CA GLU A 116 24.08 -5.81 7.49
C GLU A 116 25.15 -6.34 6.55
N ALA A 117 24.77 -6.87 5.37
CA ALA A 117 25.73 -7.33 4.37
C ALA A 117 26.71 -6.23 3.91
N ARG A 118 26.23 -4.99 3.78
CA ARG A 118 27.08 -3.84 3.44
C ARG A 118 28.05 -3.50 4.58
N GLU A 119 27.60 -3.55 5.82
CA GLU A 119 28.42 -3.31 7.00
C GLU A 119 29.51 -4.38 7.13
N ASP A 120 29.19 -5.64 6.89
CA ASP A 120 30.15 -6.75 6.87
C ASP A 120 31.25 -6.53 5.83
N VAL A 121 30.88 -6.25 4.57
CA VAL A 121 31.87 -5.94 3.52
C VAL A 121 32.71 -4.71 3.89
N ALA A 122 32.09 -3.68 4.48
CA ALA A 122 32.81 -2.50 4.92
C ALA A 122 33.81 -2.81 6.05
N THR A 123 33.48 -3.71 6.98
CA THR A 123 34.42 -4.16 8.02
C THR A 123 35.58 -4.93 7.40
N GLN A 124 35.30 -5.89 6.50
CA GLN A 124 36.33 -6.65 5.80
C GLN A 124 37.30 -5.76 5.03
N LEU A 125 36.77 -4.77 4.28
CA LEU A 125 37.61 -3.81 3.57
C LEU A 125 38.51 -3.00 4.49
N ARG A 126 38.01 -2.59 5.67
CA ARG A 126 38.84 -1.91 6.69
C ARG A 126 39.96 -2.82 7.19
N PHE A 127 39.66 -4.07 7.52
CA PHE A 127 40.67 -5.05 7.94
C PHE A 127 41.73 -5.26 6.87
N THR A 128 41.33 -5.57 5.63
CA THR A 128 42.26 -5.78 4.51
C THR A 128 43.15 -4.56 4.27
N ARG A 129 42.60 -3.35 4.40
CA ARG A 129 43.37 -2.10 4.28
C ARG A 129 44.45 -1.99 5.36
N ILE A 130 44.11 -2.30 6.62
CA ILE A 130 45.07 -2.28 7.73
C ILE A 130 46.18 -3.32 7.49
N THR A 131 45.82 -4.54 7.10
CA THR A 131 46.80 -5.60 6.79
C THR A 131 47.73 -5.21 5.65
N LEU A 132 47.19 -4.60 4.58
CA LEU A 132 48.00 -4.13 3.45
C LEU A 132 48.96 -3.01 3.86
N GLN A 133 48.49 -2.06 4.69
CA GLN A 133 49.36 -1.01 5.24
C GLN A 133 50.51 -1.59 6.06
N GLN A 134 50.23 -2.61 6.87
CA GLN A 134 51.25 -3.28 7.67
C GLN A 134 52.29 -3.99 6.79
N ALA A 135 51.86 -4.75 5.78
CA ALA A 135 52.76 -5.41 4.84
C ALA A 135 53.62 -4.40 4.05
N LEU A 136 53.06 -3.24 3.68
CA LEU A 136 53.82 -2.16 3.05
C LEU A 136 54.92 -1.62 3.97
N MET A 137 54.60 -1.36 5.25
CA MET A 137 55.60 -0.94 6.23
C MET A 137 56.71 -1.97 6.41
N GLU A 138 56.37 -3.26 6.46
CA GLU A 138 57.36 -4.35 6.53
C GLU A 138 58.27 -4.36 5.30
N CYS A 139 57.70 -4.24 4.10
CA CYS A 139 58.45 -4.13 2.85
C CYS A 139 59.41 -2.93 2.85
N ASP A 140 58.98 -1.77 3.34
CA ASP A 140 59.81 -0.58 3.42
C ASP A 140 60.99 -0.76 4.39
N VAL A 141 60.75 -1.40 5.54
CA VAL A 141 61.81 -1.77 6.50
C VAL A 141 62.83 -2.71 5.85
N LEU A 142 62.38 -3.74 5.14
CA LEU A 142 63.26 -4.68 4.45
C LEU A 142 64.07 -4.00 3.35
N ARG A 143 63.42 -3.13 2.55
CA ARG A 143 64.11 -2.34 1.52
C ARG A 143 65.17 -1.44 2.13
N GLY A 144 64.87 -0.76 3.24
CA GLY A 144 65.84 0.06 3.96
C GLY A 144 67.06 -0.72 4.44
N ARG A 145 66.87 -1.96 4.94
CA ARG A 145 67.98 -2.84 5.35
C ARG A 145 68.86 -3.26 4.18
N LEU A 146 68.25 -3.61 3.04
CA LEU A 146 69.01 -3.97 1.82
C LEU A 146 69.87 -2.80 1.33
N LEU A 147 69.34 -1.58 1.37
CA LEU A 147 70.09 -0.37 0.97
C LEU A 147 71.27 -0.07 1.92
N GLN A 148 71.15 -0.35 3.21
CA GLN A 148 72.25 -0.19 4.18
C GLN A 148 73.37 -1.24 4.00
N GLN A 149 73.04 -2.41 3.44
CA GLN A 149 74.00 -3.49 3.21
C GLN A 149 74.67 -3.42 1.82
N ALA A 150 74.17 -2.57 0.92
CA ALA A 150 74.81 -2.33 -0.36
C ALA A 150 76.11 -1.53 -0.14
N PRO A 151 77.30 -2.05 -0.53
CA PRO A 151 78.54 -1.29 -0.43
C PRO A 151 78.43 -0.02 -1.28
N CYS A 152 78.85 1.12 -0.73
CA CYS A 152 79.07 2.34 -1.50
C CYS A 152 80.11 2.05 -2.59
N ARG A 153 79.66 1.72 -3.80
CA ARG A 153 80.52 1.73 -4.97
C ARG A 153 80.50 3.16 -5.50
N GLU A 154 81.46 3.95 -5.08
CA GLU A 154 81.79 5.20 -5.75
C GLU A 154 82.19 4.89 -7.21
N PRO A 155 81.56 5.50 -8.21
CA PRO A 155 82.15 5.65 -9.52
C PRO A 155 83.09 6.86 -9.45
N ASP A 156 84.37 6.54 -9.35
CA ASP A 156 85.51 7.44 -9.44
C ASP A 156 85.41 8.34 -10.68
N ALA A 157 85.82 9.60 -10.51
CA ALA A 157 85.78 10.64 -11.53
C ALA A 157 86.81 10.36 -12.64
N GLY A 158 86.35 10.30 -13.89
CA GLY A 158 87.20 10.16 -15.07
C GLY A 158 86.75 11.09 -16.19
N LEU A 159 87.62 12.03 -16.54
CA LEU A 159 87.47 13.11 -17.50
C LEU A 159 87.18 12.66 -18.96
N ASP A 160 86.37 13.49 -19.64
CA ASP A 160 86.08 13.63 -21.08
C ASP A 160 87.37 13.98 -21.90
N PRO A 161 87.50 13.80 -23.24
CA PRO A 161 86.77 14.61 -24.25
C PRO A 161 86.43 13.94 -25.61
N GLY A 162 85.38 14.43 -26.30
CA GLY A 162 85.41 14.51 -27.77
C GLY A 162 84.10 14.36 -28.55
N SER A 163 83.47 15.48 -28.90
CA SER A 163 82.58 15.65 -30.08
C SER A 163 83.44 16.20 -31.26
N PRO A 164 83.05 16.20 -32.57
CA PRO A 164 81.69 16.35 -33.10
C PRO A 164 81.35 15.58 -34.42
N GLY A 165 80.07 15.59 -34.82
CA GLY A 165 79.66 15.13 -36.16
C GLY A 165 78.15 15.23 -36.40
N SER A 166 77.70 16.39 -36.91
CA SER A 166 76.30 16.71 -37.16
C SER A 166 75.79 16.30 -38.57
N HIS A 167 74.63 15.62 -38.60
CA HIS A 167 73.46 15.78 -39.53
C HIS A 167 73.62 15.45 -41.05
N PRO A 168 72.53 15.11 -41.81
CA PRO A 168 71.16 15.65 -41.69
C PRO A 168 69.91 14.79 -42.06
N ARG A 169 68.75 15.19 -41.47
CA ARG A 169 67.32 15.21 -41.96
C ARG A 169 66.67 13.89 -42.48
N PRO A 170 65.31 13.74 -42.55
CA PRO A 170 64.30 14.76 -42.90
C PRO A 170 63.04 14.85 -42.02
N LYS A 171 62.31 15.97 -42.23
CA LYS A 171 60.96 16.24 -41.73
C LYS A 171 59.92 15.65 -42.69
N ALA A 172 58.87 15.02 -42.17
CA ALA A 172 57.50 14.98 -42.72
C ALA A 172 56.60 14.31 -41.65
N ALA A 173 55.69 15.06 -41.02
CA ALA A 173 54.27 15.14 -41.37
C ALA A 173 53.46 13.92 -40.89
N LEU A 174 52.68 14.09 -39.81
CA LEU A 174 51.44 13.34 -39.63
C LEU A 174 50.41 14.14 -38.82
N ASN A 175 49.62 14.89 -39.56
CA ASN A 175 48.16 14.99 -39.53
C ASN A 175 47.39 14.73 -38.23
N ARG A 176 46.66 15.79 -37.90
CA ARG A 176 45.38 15.90 -37.20
C ARG A 176 44.29 15.02 -37.86
N SER A 177 43.60 14.19 -37.08
CA SER A 177 42.18 13.81 -37.28
C SER A 177 41.60 13.09 -36.06
N ALA A 178 40.35 13.43 -35.73
CA ALA A 178 39.50 12.76 -34.72
C ALA A 178 38.96 11.41 -35.23
N PRO A 179 38.41 10.57 -34.33
CA PRO A 179 36.95 10.33 -34.31
C PRO A 179 36.39 10.27 -32.86
N LEU A 180 35.22 10.87 -32.57
CA LEU A 180 33.88 10.26 -32.63
C LEU A 180 33.72 8.96 -31.81
N GLY A 181 32.83 9.00 -30.81
CA GLY A 181 32.19 7.79 -30.27
C GLY A 181 31.86 7.79 -28.77
N CYS A 182 30.95 8.65 -28.31
CA CYS A 182 30.23 8.38 -27.06
C CYS A 182 29.21 7.24 -27.34
N PRO A 183 29.09 6.21 -26.48
CA PRO A 183 27.98 5.29 -26.60
C PRO A 183 26.69 5.97 -26.11
N SER A 184 25.79 6.22 -27.06
CA SER A 184 24.41 6.60 -26.80
C SER A 184 23.69 5.51 -26.01
N PHE A 185 23.11 5.87 -24.88
CA PHE A 185 22.09 5.06 -24.21
C PHE A 185 20.84 4.98 -25.10
N PRO A 186 20.22 3.81 -25.30
CA PRO A 186 18.92 3.75 -25.94
C PRO A 186 17.85 4.31 -25.00
N ALA A 187 17.14 5.33 -25.48
CA ALA A 187 15.88 5.77 -24.93
C ALA A 187 14.86 4.63 -25.05
N SER A 188 14.51 4.01 -23.92
CA SER A 188 13.39 3.09 -23.86
C SER A 188 12.10 3.90 -23.80
N HIS A 189 11.18 3.55 -24.70
CA HIS A 189 9.85 4.11 -24.84
C HIS A 189 9.13 4.20 -23.48
N ARG A 190 8.91 5.43 -23.03
CA ARG A 190 7.96 5.75 -21.95
C ARG A 190 6.56 5.69 -22.55
N SER A 191 5.86 4.59 -22.30
CA SER A 191 4.42 4.51 -22.54
C SER A 191 3.69 5.50 -21.63
N GLU A 192 2.80 6.28 -22.24
CA GLU A 192 1.90 7.20 -21.56
C GLU A 192 0.87 6.42 -20.73
N GLY A 193 1.16 6.26 -19.44
CA GLY A 193 0.17 5.90 -18.43
C GLY A 193 -0.37 7.17 -17.78
N LYS A 194 -1.49 7.69 -18.27
CA LYS A 194 -2.29 8.72 -17.61
C LYS A 194 -2.69 8.22 -16.21
N PHE A 195 -2.10 8.80 -15.16
CA PHE A 195 -2.65 8.71 -13.81
C PHE A 195 -3.04 10.12 -13.36
N SER A 196 -4.34 10.33 -13.28
CA SER A 196 -4.98 11.56 -12.88
C SER A 196 -4.56 11.99 -11.47
N HIS A 197 -4.18 13.25 -11.37
CA HIS A 197 -4.09 14.03 -10.14
C HIS A 197 -5.47 14.11 -9.46
N SER A 198 -5.53 13.75 -8.18
CA SER A 198 -6.39 14.25 -7.09
C SER A 198 -6.41 13.14 -6.04
N LEU A 199 -6.22 13.33 -4.73
CA LEU A 199 -6.35 14.47 -3.85
C LEU A 199 -5.65 14.01 -2.56
N PHE A 200 -4.53 14.62 -2.16
CA PHE A 200 -3.95 14.42 -0.82
C PHE A 200 -3.82 15.80 -0.18
N GLU A 201 -4.89 16.23 0.46
CA GLU A 201 -4.90 17.32 1.43
C GLU A 201 -5.42 16.75 2.75
N GLY A 202 -4.74 17.09 3.84
CA GLY A 202 -5.28 16.96 5.19
C GLY A 202 -4.56 15.99 6.12
N LEU A 203 -3.27 16.22 6.39
CA LEU A 203 -2.68 15.87 7.67
C LEU A 203 -2.14 17.14 8.34
N SER A 204 -2.90 17.64 9.30
CA SER A 204 -2.38 18.50 10.37
C SER A 204 -2.94 17.99 11.69
N SER A 205 -2.00 17.54 12.52
CA SER A 205 -1.97 17.54 13.98
C SER A 205 -3.27 17.39 14.75
N SER A 206 -3.37 16.32 15.55
CA SER A 206 -3.20 16.50 17.00
C SER A 206 -2.84 15.20 17.69
N SER A 207 -1.67 15.21 18.32
CA SER A 207 -1.22 14.29 19.34
C SER A 207 -2.03 14.47 20.62
N GLU A 208 -2.54 13.40 21.24
CA GLU A 208 -2.59 13.29 22.70
C GLU A 208 -2.81 11.83 23.15
N LEU A 209 -1.89 11.36 23.99
CA LEU A 209 -1.87 10.03 24.62
C LEU A 209 -2.78 10.00 25.88
N PRO A 210 -3.21 8.81 26.34
CA PRO A 210 -4.25 8.66 27.36
C PRO A 210 -3.71 8.76 28.79
N LYS A 211 -4.44 9.47 29.66
CA LYS A 211 -4.24 9.42 31.12
C LYS A 211 -5.09 8.31 31.74
N LYS A 212 -4.37 7.34 32.33
CA LYS A 212 -4.86 6.29 33.22
C LYS A 212 -5.30 6.92 34.55
N GLY A 213 -6.53 6.63 35.03
CA GLY A 213 -7.02 7.21 36.27
C GLY A 213 -8.27 6.55 36.85
N ARG A 214 -8.05 5.51 37.67
CA ARG A 214 -8.81 5.09 38.87
C ARG A 214 -10.34 5.08 38.84
N GLY A 215 -10.86 3.86 38.83
CA GLY A 215 -11.80 3.30 39.82
C GLY A 215 -12.90 4.20 40.38
N ARG A 216 -14.15 3.83 40.07
CA ARG A 216 -15.24 3.87 41.04
C ARG A 216 -16.27 2.79 40.70
N SER A 217 -16.41 1.88 41.65
CA SER A 217 -17.51 0.95 41.81
C SER A 217 -18.82 1.71 41.94
N PHE A 218 -19.87 1.25 41.25
CA PHE A 218 -21.25 1.46 41.67
C PHE A 218 -22.03 0.15 41.46
N TYR A 219 -22.57 -0.34 42.56
CA TYR A 219 -23.46 -1.49 42.65
C TYR A 219 -24.80 -1.22 41.96
N GLY A 220 -25.45 -2.30 41.55
CA GLY A 220 -26.65 -2.33 40.73
C GLY A 220 -27.95 -1.91 41.43
N ILE A 221 -28.98 -1.73 40.61
CA ILE A 221 -30.38 -1.51 41.00
C ILE A 221 -31.26 -2.19 39.92
N PHE A 222 -31.84 -3.36 40.27
CA PHE A 222 -33.03 -4.07 39.74
C PHE A 222 -33.05 -4.48 38.23
N GLY A 223 -33.39 -5.68 37.77
CA GLY A 223 -34.18 -6.83 38.27
C GLY A 223 -35.28 -7.16 37.21
N PRO A 224 -35.46 -8.41 36.74
CA PRO A 224 -36.38 -8.71 35.62
C PRO A 224 -37.83 -8.94 36.07
N LEU A 225 -38.77 -8.58 35.20
CA LEU A 225 -40.16 -9.08 35.16
C LEU A 225 -40.34 -9.89 33.87
#